data_AF-A0A7Y2HUH4-F1
#
_entry.id   AF-A0A7Y2HUH4-F1
#
_cell.length_a   1.000
_cell.length_b   1.000
_cell.length_c   1.000
_cell.angle_alpha   90.00
_cell.angle_beta   90.00
_cell.angle_gamma   90.00
#
_symmetry.space_group_name_H-M   'P 1'
#
loop_
_entity.id
_entity.type
_entity.pdbx_description
1 polymer ?
#
loop_
_entity_poly.entity_id
_entity_poly.type
_entity_poly.pdbx_seq_one_letter_code
_entity_poly.pdbx_strand_id
1 'polypeptide(L)'
;MKAVVWPRYGPPEVLRVAAVDTPVPGDGEVLVRVVAATVFAGDCEMRGCDFPVSFWLPIRLMFGLTKPRKRVQIPGQEFAGVVEAVGAGVTEFK
;
A
#
# COMPACT_ATOMS: atom_id res chain seq x y z
N MET A 1 -10.48 -7.38 -4.80
CA MET A 1 -9.28 -8.23 -4.57
C MET A 1 -9.06 -8.54 -3.08
N LYS A 2 -8.11 -9.44 -2.75
CA LYS A 2 -7.62 -9.61 -1.36
C LYS A 2 -6.34 -8.80 -1.18
N ALA A 3 -6.19 -8.13 -0.04
CA ALA A 3 -4.99 -7.37 0.30
C ALA A 3 -4.63 -7.55 1.77
N VAL A 4 -3.35 -7.42 2.10
CA VAL A 4 -2.90 -7.25 3.48
C VAL A 4 -3.15 -5.79 3.86
N VAL A 5 -3.70 -5.54 5.05
CA VAL A 5 -3.98 -4.19 5.56
C VAL A 5 -3.53 -4.01 7.00
N TRP A 6 -3.09 -2.80 7.35
CA TRP A 6 -2.98 -2.33 8.74
C TRP A 6 -4.10 -1.30 9.04
N PRO A 7 -5.06 -1.56 9.94
CA PRO A 7 -6.10 -0.57 10.25
C PRO A 7 -5.65 0.46 11.30
N ARG A 8 -4.57 0.18 12.03
CA ARG A 8 -3.99 0.97 13.11
C ARG A 8 -2.48 0.80 13.13
N TYR A 9 -1.78 1.78 13.71
CA TYR A 9 -0.36 1.62 13.99
C TYR A 9 -0.13 0.56 15.07
N GLY A 10 1.02 -0.12 15.02
CA GLY A 10 1.39 -1.11 16.03
C GLY A 10 2.29 -2.22 15.51
N PRO A 11 2.46 -3.31 16.28
CA PRO A 11 3.33 -4.44 15.95
C PRO A 11 2.75 -5.29 14.80
N PRO A 12 3.48 -6.28 14.25
CA PRO A 12 3.07 -7.00 13.04
C PRO A 12 1.67 -7.63 13.11
N GLU A 13 1.16 -7.95 14.29
CA GLU A 13 -0.13 -8.58 14.55
C GLU A 13 -1.32 -7.67 14.19
N VAL A 14 -1.10 -6.39 13.93
CA VAL A 14 -2.14 -5.50 13.40
C VAL A 14 -2.43 -5.78 11.91
N LEU A 15 -1.54 -6.49 11.22
CA LEU A 15 -1.74 -6.89 9.83
C LEU A 15 -2.82 -7.96 9.73
N ARG A 16 -3.71 -7.80 8.76
CA ARG A 16 -4.71 -8.82 8.42
C ARG A 16 -4.98 -8.85 6.93
N VAL A 17 -5.42 -9.98 6.44
CA VAL A 17 -5.94 -10.09 5.07
C VAL A 17 -7.39 -9.59 5.08
N ALA A 18 -7.72 -8.69 4.15
CA ALA A 18 -9.06 -8.16 3.96
C ALA A 18 -9.47 -8.25 2.49
N ALA A 19 -10.76 -8.40 2.24
CA ALA A 19 -11.34 -8.13 0.93
C ALA A 19 -11.46 -6.62 0.74
N VAL A 20 -11.00 -6.11 -0.39
CA VAL A 20 -11.06 -4.70 -0.80
C VAL A 20 -11.51 -4.62 -2.25
N ASP A 21 -12.03 -3.47 -2.66
CA ASP A 21 -12.41 -3.25 -4.06
C ASP A 21 -11.18 -3.39 -4.97
N THR A 22 -11.36 -4.02 -6.12
CA THR A 22 -10.31 -4.06 -7.14
C THR A 22 -10.22 -2.68 -7.78
N PRO A 23 -9.03 -2.05 -7.84
CA PRO A 23 -8.86 -0.76 -8.52
C PRO A 23 -9.23 -0.86 -10.00
N VAL A 24 -9.83 0.21 -10.53
CA VAL A 24 -10.07 0.35 -11.98
C VAL A 24 -8.99 1.28 -12.52
N PRO A 25 -8.17 0.85 -13.50
CA PRO A 25 -7.10 1.68 -14.02
C PRO A 25 -7.67 2.89 -14.77
N GLY A 26 -7.18 4.09 -14.43
CA GLY A 26 -7.48 5.33 -15.16
C GLY A 26 -6.63 5.52 -16.40
N ASP A 27 -6.76 6.68 -17.05
CA ASP A 27 -5.98 7.03 -18.23
C ASP A 27 -4.47 6.97 -17.96
N GLY A 28 -3.73 6.23 -18.80
CA GLY A 28 -2.29 6.01 -18.65
C GLY A 28 -1.90 5.05 -17.52
N GLU A 29 -2.83 4.44 -16.80
CA GLU A 29 -2.56 3.48 -15.72
C GLU A 29 -2.70 2.03 -16.18
N VAL A 30 -2.03 1.12 -15.46
CA VAL A 30 -2.18 -0.33 -15.64
C VAL A 30 -2.60 -0.96 -14.32
N LEU A 31 -3.52 -1.93 -14.41
CA LEU A 31 -3.86 -2.81 -13.30
C LEU A 31 -2.96 -4.04 -13.37
N VAL A 32 -2.21 -4.30 -12.30
CA VAL A 32 -1.33 -5.46 -12.22
C VAL A 32 -1.88 -6.47 -11.23
N ARG A 33 -2.04 -7.72 -11.66
CA ARG A 33 -2.24 -8.87 -10.78
C ARG A 33 -0.92 -9.24 -10.14
N VAL A 34 -0.73 -8.79 -8.91
CA VAL A 34 0.48 -9.08 -8.12
C VAL A 34 0.60 -10.58 -7.85
N VAL A 35 1.75 -11.16 -8.21
CA VAL A 35 2.10 -12.57 -7.97
C VAL A 35 3.05 -12.69 -6.77
N ALA A 36 3.98 -11.75 -6.64
CA ALA A 36 4.91 -11.66 -5.53
C ALA A 36 5.14 -10.20 -5.13
N ALA A 37 5.41 -9.96 -3.85
CA ALA A 37 5.80 -8.66 -3.31
C ALA A 37 6.89 -8.87 -2.25
N THR A 38 7.75 -7.88 -2.08
CA THR A 38 8.77 -7.90 -1.03
C THR A 38 8.19 -7.45 0.31
N VAL A 39 8.85 -7.83 1.40
CA VAL A 39 8.63 -7.19 2.70
C VAL A 39 9.69 -6.13 2.86
N PHE A 40 9.30 -4.86 2.73
CA PHE A 40 10.23 -3.74 2.80
C PHE A 40 10.30 -3.15 4.21
N ALA A 41 11.49 -2.73 4.66
CA ALA A 41 11.69 -2.16 6.00
C ALA A 41 10.83 -0.92 6.24
N GLY A 42 10.68 -0.06 5.23
CA GLY A 42 9.83 1.12 5.30
C GLY A 42 8.35 0.80 5.55
N ASP A 43 7.83 -0.34 5.06
CA ASP A 43 6.47 -0.76 5.40
C ASP A 43 6.34 -1.11 6.89
N CYS A 44 7.37 -1.73 7.47
CA CYS A 44 7.42 -2.02 8.90
C CYS A 44 7.50 -0.75 9.77
N GLU A 45 8.33 0.21 9.38
CA GLU A 45 8.47 1.51 10.05
C GLU A 45 7.16 2.31 9.98
N MET A 46 6.54 2.38 8.80
CA MET A 46 5.24 3.05 8.61
C MET A 46 4.12 2.40 9.43
N ARG A 47 4.04 1.06 9.43
CA ARG A 47 3.08 0.31 10.25
C ARG A 47 3.29 0.54 11.74
N GLY A 48 4.54 0.46 12.19
CA GLY A 48 4.92 0.64 13.59
C GLY A 48 4.79 2.09 14.04
N CYS A 49 4.84 3.04 13.09
CA CYS A 49 5.10 4.45 13.35
C CYS A 49 6.38 4.63 14.19
N ASP A 50 7.39 3.81 13.92
CA ASP A 50 8.67 3.78 14.62
C ASP A 50 9.67 4.68 13.89
N PHE A 51 9.61 5.97 14.22
CA PHE A 51 10.46 6.99 13.61
C PHE A 51 11.11 7.83 14.70
N PRO A 52 12.26 8.48 14.43
CA PRO A 52 12.86 9.40 15.37
C PRO A 52 11.85 10.47 15.83
N VAL A 53 11.93 10.87 17.10
CA VAL A 53 10.98 11.81 17.72
C VAL A 53 10.85 13.11 16.93
N SER A 54 11.95 13.57 16.31
CA SER A 54 11.97 14.75 15.42
C SER A 54 11.05 14.64 14.20
N PHE A 55 10.82 13.42 13.70
CA PHE A 55 9.99 13.13 12.53
C PHE A 55 8.60 12.59 12.89
N TRP A 56 8.34 12.29 14.16
CA TRP A 56 7.07 11.72 14.61
C TRP A 56 5.85 12.55 14.20
N LEU A 57 5.88 13.87 14.45
CA LEU A 57 4.75 14.75 14.14
C LEU A 57 4.54 14.96 12.63
N PRO A 58 5.59 15.29 11.82
CA PRO A 58 5.45 15.38 10.37
C PRO A 58 4.89 14.11 9.72
N ILE A 59 5.38 12.94 10.14
CA ILE A 59 4.95 11.64 9.59
C ILE A 59 3.48 11.39 9.93
N ARG A 60 3.07 11.61 11.17
CA ARG A 60 1.66 11.45 11.56
C ARG A 60 0.73 12.45 10.87
N LEU A 61 1.18 13.67 10.59
CA LEU A 61 0.38 14.60 9.80
C LEU A 61 0.17 14.09 8.36
N MET A 62 1.20 13.49 7.76
CA MET A 62 1.16 12.98 6.39
C MET A 62 0.36 11.68 6.24
N PHE A 63 0.61 10.72 7.14
CA PHE A 63 0.11 9.34 7.05
C PHE A 63 -1.11 9.08 7.93
N GLY A 64 -1.38 9.91 8.93
CA GLY A 64 -2.53 9.77 9.83
C GLY A 64 -2.16 10.01 11.31
N LEU A 65 -2.92 10.84 12.01
CA LEU A 65 -2.58 11.26 13.37
C LEU A 65 -2.70 10.12 14.39
N THR A 66 -3.85 9.46 14.41
CA THR A 66 -4.18 8.39 15.37
C THR A 66 -4.16 7.01 14.73
N LYS A 67 -4.45 6.94 13.43
CA LYS A 67 -4.44 5.73 12.62
C LYS A 67 -4.06 6.09 11.18
N PRO A 68 -3.49 5.14 10.42
CA PRO A 68 -3.13 5.36 9.03
C PRO A 68 -4.36 5.71 8.20
N ARG A 69 -4.23 6.71 7.32
CA ARG A 69 -5.26 7.11 6.34
C ARG A 69 -5.56 5.93 5.41
N LYS A 70 -6.82 5.78 4.97
CA LYS A 70 -7.26 4.65 4.13
C LYS A 70 -6.31 4.34 2.95
N ARG A 71 -5.84 5.39 2.26
CA ARG A 71 -4.94 5.27 1.10
C ARG A 71 -3.56 4.66 1.39
N VAL A 72 -3.13 4.62 2.66
CA VAL A 72 -1.83 4.10 3.08
C VAL A 72 -1.97 2.86 3.98
N GLN A 73 -3.15 2.23 4.00
CA GLN A 73 -3.38 1.03 4.83
C GLN A 73 -2.92 -0.26 4.19
N ILE A 74 -2.67 -0.26 2.87
CA ILE A 74 -2.15 -1.40 2.12
C ILE A 74 -0.65 -1.15 1.90
N PRO A 75 0.26 -1.97 2.48
CA PRO A 75 1.69 -1.90 2.22
C PRO A 75 2.08 -2.38 0.83
N GLY A 76 3.32 -2.10 0.45
CA GLY A 76 3.94 -2.63 -0.76
C GLY A 76 4.58 -1.51 -1.58
N GLN A 77 5.89 -1.58 -1.74
CA GLN A 77 6.66 -0.67 -2.59
C GLN A 77 7.21 -1.34 -3.85
N GLU A 78 7.39 -2.66 -3.81
CA GLU A 78 7.97 -3.45 -4.89
C GLU A 78 7.12 -4.72 -5.10
N PHE A 79 6.93 -5.09 -6.37
CA PHE A 79 6.17 -6.27 -6.73
C PHE A 79 6.62 -6.86 -8.07
N ALA A 80 6.27 -8.11 -8.28
CA ALA A 80 6.28 -8.78 -9.58
C ALA A 80 4.87 -9.32 -9.86
N GLY A 81 4.40 -9.13 -11.09
CA GLY A 81 3.05 -9.51 -11.46
C GLY A 81 2.82 -9.52 -12.96
N VAL A 82 1.56 -9.71 -13.34
CA VAL A 82 1.12 -9.72 -14.74
C VAL A 82 0.13 -8.58 -14.92
N VAL A 83 0.25 -7.85 -16.03
CA VAL A 83 -0.75 -6.85 -16.42
C VAL A 83 -2.10 -7.56 -16.61
N GLU A 84 -3.10 -7.13 -15.85
CA GLU A 84 -4.45 -7.70 -15.85
C GLU A 84 -5.42 -6.84 -16.67
N ALA A 85 -5.23 -5.52 -16.64
CA ALA A 85 -5.96 -4.59 -17.47
C ALA A 85 -5.15 -3.31 -17.71
N VAL A 86 -5.48 -2.58 -18.76
CA VAL A 86 -4.88 -1.29 -19.09
C VAL A 86 -5.94 -0.22 -19.23
N GLY A 87 -5.63 0.99 -18.78
CA GLY A 87 -6.46 2.17 -18.98
C GLY A 87 -6.28 2.78 -20.37
N ALA A 88 -7.06 3.83 -20.66
CA ALA A 88 -7.00 4.49 -21.95
C ALA A 88 -5.61 5.10 -22.22
N GLY A 89 -5.14 5.02 -23.47
CA GLY A 89 -3.87 5.60 -23.90
C GLY A 89 -2.61 4.78 -23.59
N VAL A 90 -2.72 3.66 -22.88
CA VAL A 90 -1.59 2.73 -22.68
C VAL A 90 -1.36 1.93 -23.96
N THR A 91 -0.15 1.98 -24.51
CA THR A 91 0.21 1.30 -25.78
C THR A 91 1.31 0.26 -25.65
N GLU A 92 2.11 0.33 -24.58
CA GLU A 92 3.28 -0.53 -24.37
C GLU A 92 2.94 -1.87 -23.69
N PHE A 93 1.80 -1.94 -23.01
CA PHE A 93 1.36 -3.10 -22.24
C PHE A 93 0.01 -3.63 -22.73
N LYS A 94 -0.23 -4.92 -22.50
CA LYS A 94 -1.47 -5.62 -22.82
C LYS A 94 -1.89 -6.50 -21.66
#